data_AF-A0A2P8VRU3-F1
#
_entry.id   AF-A0A2P8VRU3-F1
#
_cell.length_a   1.000
_cell.length_b   1.000
_cell.length_c   1.000
_cell.angle_alpha   90.00
_cell.angle_beta   90.00
_cell.angle_gamma   90.00
#
_symmetry.space_group_name_H-M   'P 1'
#
loop_
_entity.id
_entity.type
_entity.pdbx_description
1 polymer ?
#
loop_
_entity_poly.entity_id
_entity_poly.type
_entity_poly.pdbx_seq_one_letter_code
_entity_poly.pdbx_strand_id
1 'polypeptide(L)' 'MLAPPVERVRISQAGKDQLIKLKRVTKIDQWNILCRWAFCRSLAEPAKPSPVPIPTDSNIDINVTDLSR' A
#
# COMPACT_ATOMS: atom_id res chain seq x y z
N MET A 1 7.73 -4.91 -25.11
CA MET A 1 6.72 -5.68 -24.37
C MET A 1 6.51 -4.99 -23.04
N LEU A 2 5.30 -4.45 -22.78
CA LEU A 2 4.94 -3.96 -21.45
C LEU A 2 4.66 -5.19 -20.57
N ALA A 3 5.21 -5.23 -19.36
CA ALA A 3 4.91 -6.28 -18.40
C ALA A 3 3.39 -6.31 -18.14
N PRO A 4 2.78 -7.50 -17.94
CA PRO A 4 1.37 -7.57 -17.57
C PRO A 4 1.13 -6.74 -16.30
N PRO A 5 -0.06 -6.10 -16.16
CA PRO A 5 -0.40 -5.36 -14.95
C PRO A 5 -0.19 -6.23 -13.72
N VAL A 6 0.41 -5.68 -12.66
CA VAL A 6 0.57 -6.39 -11.40
C VAL A 6 -0.82 -6.75 -10.88
N GLU A 7 -1.16 -8.03 -10.84
CA GLU A 7 -2.49 -8.47 -10.41
C GLU A 7 -2.65 -8.39 -8.90
N ARG A 8 -1.57 -8.67 -8.16
CA ARG A 8 -1.58 -8.74 -6.69
C ARG A 8 -0.37 -8.04 -6.10
N VAL A 9 -0.62 -7.21 -5.09
CA VAL A 9 0.40 -6.50 -4.32
C VAL A 9 0.36 -6.98 -2.89
N ARG A 10 1.48 -7.50 -2.40
CA ARG A 10 1.65 -7.88 -0.99
C ARG A 10 2.49 -6.83 -0.27
N ILE A 11 2.01 -6.38 0.87
CA ILE A 11 2.69 -5.32 1.66
C ILE A 11 3.58 -5.92 2.75
N SER A 12 4.49 -5.11 3.29
CA SER A 12 5.29 -5.47 4.46
C SER A 12 4.46 -5.48 5.74
N GLN A 13 4.89 -6.24 6.75
CA GLN A 13 4.25 -6.23 8.06
C GLN A 13 4.31 -4.82 8.70
N ALA A 14 5.43 -4.12 8.54
CA ALA A 14 5.57 -2.73 9.00
C ALA A 14 4.58 -1.78 8.29
N GLY A 15 4.38 -1.95 6.97
CA GLY A 15 3.41 -1.19 6.19
C GLY A 15 1.97 -1.48 6.63
N LYS A 16 1.65 -2.75 6.91
CA LYS A 16 0.36 -3.14 7.50
C LYS A 16 0.11 -2.42 8.83
N ASP A 17 1.10 -2.35 9.72
CA ASP A 17 0.95 -1.69 11.01
C ASP A 17 0.69 -0.18 10.87
N GLN A 18 1.31 0.47 9.88
CA GLN A 18 1.03 1.86 9.51
C GLN A 18 -0.40 2.03 9.00
N LEU A 19 -0.85 1.14 8.10
CA LEU A 19 -2.21 1.18 7.57
C LEU A 19 -3.26 0.90 8.66
N ILE A 20 -2.98 0.04 9.65
CA ILE A 20 -3.86 -0.16 10.82
C ILE A 20 -4.04 1.15 11.59
N LYS A 21 -2.97 1.93 11.78
CA LYS A 21 -3.07 3.24 12.42
C LYS A 21 -3.94 4.19 11.60
N LEU A 22 -3.71 4.27 10.29
CA LEU A 22 -4.52 5.10 9.38
C LEU A 22 -5.99 4.68 9.40
N LYS A 23 -6.28 3.38 9.38
CA LYS A 23 -7.64 2.82 9.50
C LYS A 23 -8.34 3.29 10.77
N ARG A 24 -7.65 3.27 11.92
CA ARG A 24 -8.22 3.74 13.20
C ARG A 24 -8.57 5.23 13.19
N VAL A 25 -7.74 6.05 12.53
CA VAL A 25 -7.89 7.52 12.47
C VAL A 25 -8.93 7.93 11.43
N THR A 26 -8.85 7.38 10.23
CA THR A 26 -9.70 7.75 9.08
C THR A 26 -11.05 7.04 9.07
N LYS A 27 -11.19 5.94 9.83
CA LYS A 27 -12.35 5.02 9.79
C LYS A 27 -12.58 4.35 8.43
N ILE A 28 -11.60 4.37 7.54
CA ILE A 28 -11.67 3.66 6.26
C ILE A 28 -11.29 2.20 6.49
N ASP A 29 -12.24 1.30 6.29
CA ASP A 29 -12.02 -0.13 6.53
C ASP A 29 -11.31 -0.85 5.38
N GLN A 30 -11.42 -0.33 4.16
CA GLN A 30 -10.94 -0.94 2.93
C GLN A 30 -9.44 -0.68 2.72
N TRP A 31 -8.64 -1.75 2.76
CA TRP A 31 -7.18 -1.69 2.58
C TRP A 31 -6.77 -1.06 1.25
N ASN A 32 -7.50 -1.35 0.16
CA ASN A 32 -7.26 -0.80 -1.16
C ASN A 32 -7.28 0.74 -1.17
N ILE A 33 -8.25 1.35 -0.49
CA ILE A 33 -8.37 2.81 -0.41
C ILE A 33 -7.22 3.38 0.41
N LEU A 34 -6.93 2.78 1.57
CA LEU A 34 -5.82 3.23 2.42
C LEU A 34 -4.46 3.13 1.71
N CYS A 35 -4.22 2.06 0.96
CA CYS A 35 -2.99 1.89 0.19
C CYS A 35 -2.84 2.96 -0.90
N ARG A 36 -3.93 3.32 -1.60
CA ARG A 36 -3.90 4.43 -2.58
C ARG A 36 -3.56 5.74 -1.90
N TRP A 37 -4.20 6.05 -0.77
CA TRP A 37 -3.93 7.28 -0.03
C TRP A 37 -2.49 7.34 0.49
N ALA A 38 -2.00 6.25 1.08
CA ALA A 38 -0.61 6.15 1.53
C ALA A 38 0.39 6.31 0.39
N PHE A 39 0.11 5.71 -0.77
CA PHE A 39 0.95 5.85 -1.97
C PHE A 39 0.97 7.27 -2.50
N CYS A 40 -0.21 7.90 -2.69
CA CYS A 40 -0.29 9.30 -3.10
C CYS A 40 0.41 10.22 -2.10
N ARG A 41 0.30 9.93 -0.80
CA ARG A 41 0.99 10.70 0.25
C ARG A 41 2.50 10.55 0.13
N SER A 42 3.01 9.33 -0.08
CA SER A 42 4.44 9.06 -0.27
C SER A 42 5.00 9.75 -1.52
N LEU A 43 4.24 9.81 -2.61
CA LEU A 43 4.66 10.54 -3.83
C LEU A 43 4.73 12.05 -3.63
N ALA A 44 3.92 12.59 -2.72
CA ALA A 44 3.94 14.01 -2.38
C ALA A 44 5.05 14.38 -1.39
N GLU A 45 5.75 13.41 -0.79
CA GLU A 45 6.87 13.72 0.10
C GLU A 45 8.10 14.13 -0.70
N PRO A 46 8.75 15.26 -0.37
CA PRO A 46 9.94 15.73 -1.07
C PRO A 46 11.19 14.90 -0.72
N ALA A 47 11.17 14.21 0.41
CA ALA A 47 12.27 13.38 0.88
C ALA A 47 12.33 12.07 0.09
N LYS A 48 13.54 11.63 -0.28
CA LYS A 48 13.71 10.31 -0.89
C LYS A 48 13.36 9.22 0.13
N PRO A 49 12.65 8.16 -0.28
CA PRO A 49 12.40 7.00 0.58
C PRO A 49 13.71 6.41 1.11
N SER A 50 13.64 5.86 2.33
CA SER A 50 14.78 5.16 2.92
C SER A 50 15.21 3.99 2.02
N PRO A 51 16.53 3.79 1.77
CA PRO A 51 17.03 2.72 0.90
C PRO A 51 16.94 1.32 1.54
N VAL A 52 16.26 1.19 2.67
CA VAL A 52 16.12 -0.08 3.39
C VAL A 52 15.28 -1.06 2.56
N PRO A 53 15.68 -2.33 2.45
CA PRO A 53 14.88 -3.35 1.80
C PRO A 53 13.49 -3.46 2.43
N ILE A 54 12.45 -3.46 1.60
CA ILE A 54 11.07 -3.60 2.06
C ILE A 54 10.65 -5.06 1.89
N PRO A 55 10.55 -5.86 2.97
CA PRO A 55 10.09 -7.24 2.87
C PRO A 55 8.60 -7.28 2.51
N THR A 56 8.14 -8.31 1.80
CA THR A 56 6.71 -8.53 1.49
C THR A 56 6.18 -9.70 2.31
N ASP A 57 6.15 -9.53 3.63
CA ASP A 57 5.95 -10.58 4.63
C ASP A 57 4.60 -10.52 5.35
N SER A 58 3.75 -9.54 5.03
CA SER A 58 2.41 -9.48 5.64
C SER A 58 1.43 -10.47 4.99
N ASN A 59 0.31 -10.69 5.68
CA ASN A 59 -0.84 -11.43 5.17
C ASN A 59 -1.84 -10.58 4.37
N ILE A 60 -1.53 -9.31 4.06
CA ILE A 60 -2.39 -8.45 3.25
C ILE A 60 -1.97 -8.58 1.80
N ASP A 61 -2.88 -9.15 1.00
CA ASP A 61 -2.78 -9.27 -0.45
C ASP A 61 -3.87 -8.39 -1.07
N ILE A 62 -3.47 -7.46 -1.92
CA ILE A 62 -4.36 -6.48 -2.56
C ILE A 62 -4.43 -6.80 -4.04
N ASN A 63 -5.65 -7.06 -4.52
CA ASN A 63 -5.89 -7.19 -5.94
C ASN A 63 -6.04 -5.82 -6.59
N VAL A 64 -5.23 -5.56 -7.62
CA VAL A 64 -5.22 -4.27 -8.31
C VAL A 64 -6.49 -4.04 -9.13
N THR A 65 -7.18 -5.10 -9.55
CA THR A 65 -8.45 -5.00 -10.31
C THR A 65 -9.63 -4.51 -9.47
N ASP A 66 -9.55 -4.62 -8.13
CA ASP A 66 -10.51 -4.01 -7.19
C ASP A 66 -10.17 -2.55 -6.84
N LEU A 67 -9.18 -1.93 -7.49
CA LEU A 67 -8.84 -0.51 -7.33
C LEU A 67 -9.55 0.39 -8.37
N SER A 68 -10.12 -0.20 -9.43
CA SER A 68 -10.77 0.51 -10.55
C SER A 68 -12.30 0.53 -10.48
N ARG A 69 -12.91 0.03 -9.40
CA ARG A 69 -14.35 0.15 -9.13
C ARG A 69 -14.60 1.10 -7.96
#